data_AF-A0A951KGP8-F1
#
_entry.id   AF-A0A951KGP8-F1
#
_cell.length_a   1.000
_cell.length_b   1.000
_cell.length_c   1.000
_cell.angle_alpha   90.00
_cell.angle_beta   90.00
_cell.angle_gamma   90.00
#
_symmetry.space_group_name_H-M   'P 1'
#
loop_
_entity.id
_entity.type
_entity.pdbx_description
1 polymer ?
#
loop_
_entity_poly.entity_id
_entity_poly.type
_entity_poly.pdbx_seq_one_letter_code
_entity_poly.pdbx_strand_id
1 'polypeptide(L)'
;MAARRPRILLGLVLALLLATAACTDSDRDGAETGGGESGEAGEAAATEFGFQPLEPGAVTVTALRQGDIDIALLFSTVGAIAANDWVVLEDDEGLQGSENIVPLVRSEAVDEGAAEVLNGVSAELTTEDVTELNRRVDDDKEDPATVARDYLEGKGLLEEESSEGSGSLTVGTFNFTESQILGHMYAEALRAAGYDVTVEDNLGSREQVVFPAIEGGRLDIVPEYIQSLLVHLDPDAESVSPEEGVERIEELLPEGLELLEPSQAQDQNALVVTAETAEKYGL
;
A
#
# COMPACT_ATOMS: atom_id res chain seq x y z
N MET A 1 -32.68 -3.89 -3.94
CA MET A 1 -32.55 -2.60 -4.63
C MET A 1 -31.18 -2.07 -4.27
N ALA A 2 -30.19 -2.26 -5.14
CA ALA A 2 -28.82 -1.79 -4.92
C ALA A 2 -28.78 -0.29 -5.21
N ALA A 3 -28.36 0.51 -4.24
CA ALA A 3 -28.10 1.93 -4.45
C ALA A 3 -26.84 2.04 -5.32
N ARG A 4 -26.96 2.70 -6.47
CA ARG A 4 -25.82 3.05 -7.32
C ARG A 4 -25.04 4.15 -6.60
N ARG A 5 -23.77 3.89 -6.26
CA ARG A 5 -22.82 4.90 -5.78
C ARG A 5 -22.59 5.95 -6.89
N PRO A 6 -22.54 7.26 -6.59
CA PRO A 6 -22.38 8.30 -7.59
C PRO A 6 -20.92 8.35 -8.07
N ARG A 7 -20.73 8.36 -9.39
CA ARG A 7 -19.43 8.63 -10.02
C ARG A 7 -19.25 10.14 -10.13
N ILE A 8 -18.24 10.71 -9.49
CA ILE A 8 -17.84 12.11 -9.69
C ILE A 8 -16.41 12.09 -10.24
N LEU A 9 -16.27 12.65 -11.45
CA LEU A 9 -15.05 12.74 -12.24
C LEU A 9 -13.94 13.49 -11.45
N LEU A 10 -13.03 12.74 -10.82
CA LEU A 10 -11.98 13.26 -9.93
C LEU A 10 -10.73 13.76 -10.68
N GLY A 11 -10.69 13.62 -12.01
CA GLY A 11 -9.54 13.98 -12.85
C GLY A 11 -9.08 15.44 -12.76
N LEU A 12 -9.90 16.36 -12.23
CA LEU A 12 -9.52 17.77 -12.09
C LEU A 12 -8.77 18.10 -10.79
N VAL A 13 -8.90 17.28 -9.74
CA VAL A 13 -8.25 17.55 -8.44
C VAL A 13 -6.78 17.10 -8.46
N LEU A 14 -6.48 15.94 -9.05
CA LEU A 14 -5.11 15.43 -9.09
C LEU A 14 -4.21 16.18 -10.08
N ALA A 15 -4.75 16.63 -11.22
CA ALA A 15 -3.99 17.39 -12.21
C ALA A 15 -3.48 18.74 -11.65
N LEU A 16 -4.21 19.35 -10.71
CA LEU A 16 -3.80 20.61 -10.08
C LEU A 16 -2.74 20.39 -8.99
N LEU A 17 -2.76 19.25 -8.31
CA LEU A 17 -1.78 18.87 -7.27
C LEU A 17 -0.40 18.52 -7.86
N LEU A 18 -0.38 17.77 -8.96
CA LEU A 18 0.87 17.39 -9.63
C LEU A 18 1.55 18.55 -10.36
N ALA A 19 0.79 19.53 -10.86
CA ALA A 19 1.35 20.66 -11.60
C ALA A 19 2.12 21.66 -10.72
N THR A 20 1.83 21.75 -9.41
CA THR A 20 2.49 22.70 -8.52
C THR A 20 3.84 22.25 -7.95
N ALA A 21 4.21 20.98 -8.10
CA ALA A 21 5.53 20.49 -7.69
C ALA A 21 6.63 20.73 -8.74
N ALA A 22 6.28 21.15 -9.96
CA ALA A 22 7.21 21.24 -11.10
C ALA A 22 7.73 22.67 -11.41
N CYS A 23 7.40 23.70 -10.64
CA CYS A 23 7.87 25.07 -10.89
C CYS A 23 8.32 25.79 -9.62
N THR A 24 9.51 25.45 -9.14
CA THR A 24 10.32 26.40 -8.36
C THR A 24 11.74 26.43 -8.90
N ASP A 25 11.92 26.98 -10.10
CA ASP A 25 13.13 27.74 -10.41
C ASP A 25 12.91 28.61 -11.65
N SER A 26 12.76 29.93 -11.43
CA SER A 26 13.26 31.03 -12.27
C SER A 26 12.45 32.32 -12.05
N ASP A 27 13.20 33.36 -11.66
CA ASP A 27 12.96 34.77 -11.94
C ASP A 27 11.86 35.54 -11.17
N ARG A 28 12.34 36.15 -10.08
CA ARG A 28 11.89 37.47 -9.63
C ARG A 28 12.24 38.51 -10.69
N ASP A 29 11.25 39.21 -11.25
CA ASP A 29 11.21 40.67 -11.34
C ASP A 29 9.87 41.16 -11.94
N GLY A 30 9.31 42.21 -11.34
CA GLY A 30 7.90 42.58 -11.49
C GLY A 30 7.51 43.51 -12.64
N ALA A 31 6.21 43.78 -12.73
CA ALA A 31 5.62 45.05 -13.19
C ALA A 31 4.09 45.04 -13.03
N GLU A 32 3.54 46.12 -12.46
CA GLU A 32 2.12 46.47 -12.45
C GLU A 32 1.59 46.87 -13.84
N THR A 33 0.32 46.53 -14.13
CA THR A 33 -0.75 47.34 -14.78
C THR A 33 -2.03 46.47 -14.69
N GLY A 34 -3.27 46.88 -14.42
CA GLY A 34 -3.97 48.16 -14.55
C GLY A 34 -5.16 47.96 -15.50
N GLY A 35 -6.40 47.91 -14.98
CA GLY A 35 -7.64 48.06 -15.78
C GLY A 35 -8.70 46.97 -15.54
N GLY A 36 -9.83 47.35 -14.96
CA GLY A 36 -10.98 46.47 -14.74
C GLY A 36 -11.96 46.42 -15.91
N GLU A 37 -12.75 45.35 -15.98
CA GLU A 37 -14.09 45.33 -16.56
C GLU A 37 -14.96 44.38 -15.75
N SER A 38 -16.11 44.91 -15.33
CA SER A 38 -17.18 44.27 -14.58
C SER A 38 -18.02 43.37 -15.48
N GLY A 39 -18.13 42.09 -15.13
CA GLY A 39 -19.17 41.19 -15.60
C GLY A 39 -19.72 40.40 -14.42
N GLU A 40 -20.92 40.74 -13.97
CA GLU A 40 -21.63 40.01 -12.91
C GLU A 40 -22.24 38.69 -13.41
N ALA A 41 -21.97 37.65 -12.61
CA ALA A 41 -22.87 36.59 -12.17
C ALA A 41 -23.45 35.59 -13.19
N GLY A 42 -22.75 34.47 -13.28
CA GLY A 42 -23.35 33.13 -13.27
C GLY A 42 -22.67 32.30 -12.18
N GLU A 43 -22.90 32.66 -10.92
CA GLU A 43 -22.29 32.03 -9.75
C GLU A 43 -22.94 30.67 -9.49
N ALA A 44 -22.45 29.63 -10.17
CA ALA A 44 -22.32 28.35 -9.50
C ALA A 44 -21.27 28.60 -8.41
N ALA A 45 -21.62 28.42 -7.14
CA ALA A 45 -20.67 28.50 -6.05
C ALA A 45 -19.54 27.51 -6.34
N ALA A 46 -18.44 28.01 -6.88
CA ALA A 46 -17.21 27.27 -6.96
C ALA A 46 -16.79 27.09 -5.51
N THR A 47 -16.93 25.89 -4.99
CA THR A 47 -16.27 25.51 -3.74
C THR A 47 -14.79 25.80 -3.95
N GLU A 48 -14.26 26.85 -3.34
CA GLU A 48 -12.83 27.15 -3.39
C GLU A 48 -12.09 26.00 -2.70
N PHE A 49 -11.43 25.16 -3.48
CA PHE A 49 -10.51 24.16 -2.96
C PHE A 49 -9.22 24.87 -2.53
N GLY A 50 -8.91 24.80 -1.24
CA GLY A 50 -7.61 25.21 -0.71
C GLY A 50 -6.64 24.04 -0.73
N PHE A 51 -5.43 24.25 -1.25
CA PHE A 51 -4.35 23.28 -1.10
C PHE A 51 -3.43 23.71 0.04
N GLN A 52 -3.17 22.79 0.96
CA GLN A 52 -2.21 22.96 2.03
C GLN A 52 -1.16 21.85 1.95
N PRO A 53 0.11 22.17 1.64
CA PRO A 53 1.17 21.17 1.66
C PRO A 53 1.45 20.77 3.12
N LEU A 54 1.37 19.46 3.39
CA LEU A 54 1.66 18.86 4.69
C LEU A 54 2.64 17.70 4.52
N GLU A 55 3.47 17.50 5.54
CA GLU A 55 4.35 16.34 5.61
C GLU A 55 3.52 15.05 5.75
N PRO A 56 3.77 14.00 4.95
CA PRO A 56 3.09 12.72 5.06
C PRO A 56 3.14 12.11 6.48
N GLY A 57 2.13 11.33 6.83
CA GLY A 57 2.04 10.66 8.12
C GLY A 57 1.41 11.51 9.23
N ALA A 58 2.03 11.57 10.40
CA ALA A 58 1.39 12.04 11.63
C ALA A 58 0.85 13.49 11.57
N VAL A 59 1.50 14.37 10.81
CA VAL A 59 1.06 15.76 10.62
C VAL A 59 -0.24 15.80 9.81
N THR A 60 -0.27 15.15 8.66
CA THR A 60 -1.47 15.03 7.82
C THR A 60 -2.63 14.33 8.54
N VAL A 61 -2.35 13.23 9.24
CA VAL A 61 -3.35 12.53 10.07
C VAL A 61 -3.94 13.47 11.14
N THR A 62 -3.09 14.25 11.81
CA THR A 62 -3.55 15.18 12.84
C THR A 62 -4.41 16.30 12.26
N ALA A 63 -4.02 16.85 11.11
CA ALA A 63 -4.76 17.90 10.43
C ALA A 63 -6.16 17.42 10.00
N LEU A 64 -6.26 16.23 9.42
CA LEU A 64 -7.55 15.65 9.03
C LEU A 64 -8.44 15.40 10.26
N ARG A 65 -7.87 14.84 11.34
CA ARG A 65 -8.61 14.59 12.58
C ARG A 65 -9.13 15.86 13.26
N GLN A 66 -8.40 16.96 13.16
CA GLN A 66 -8.79 18.24 13.76
C GLN A 66 -9.75 19.05 12.86
N GLY A 67 -9.97 18.61 11.63
CA GLY A 67 -10.76 19.35 10.64
C GLY A 67 -10.03 20.55 10.06
N ASP A 68 -8.70 20.59 10.15
CA ASP A 68 -7.87 21.62 9.50
C ASP A 68 -7.82 21.40 7.98
N ILE A 69 -8.03 20.16 7.53
CA ILE A 69 -8.19 19.77 6.13
C ILE A 69 -9.40 18.83 6.00
N ASP A 70 -10.08 18.88 4.85
CA ASP A 70 -11.23 18.02 4.56
C ASP A 70 -10.82 16.68 3.89
N ILE A 71 -9.70 16.68 3.17
CA ILE A 71 -9.18 15.55 2.38
C ILE A 71 -7.68 15.45 2.65
N ALA A 72 -7.19 14.24 2.92
CA ALA A 72 -5.78 13.93 3.11
C ALA A 72 -5.27 13.00 2.00
N LEU A 73 -4.00 13.15 1.63
CA LEU A 73 -3.26 12.13 0.89
C LEU A 73 -2.47 11.29 1.92
N LEU A 74 -2.81 10.02 2.06
CA LEU A 74 -2.20 9.05 2.98
C LEU A 74 -1.94 7.74 2.24
N PHE A 75 -1.18 6.82 2.82
CA PHE A 75 -1.20 5.43 2.37
C PHE A 75 -2.52 4.76 2.81
N SER A 76 -3.07 3.87 1.98
CA SER A 76 -4.37 3.20 2.20
C SER A 76 -4.39 2.31 3.44
N THR A 77 -3.22 1.86 3.90
CA THR A 77 -3.05 0.97 5.04
C THR A 77 -2.62 1.67 6.33
N VAL A 78 -2.61 3.02 6.36
CA VAL A 78 -2.28 3.78 7.59
C VAL A 78 -3.30 3.47 8.68
N GLY A 79 -2.84 2.95 9.82
CA GLY A 79 -3.71 2.49 10.92
C GLY A 79 -4.68 3.54 11.47
N ALA A 80 -4.36 4.84 11.33
CA ALA A 80 -5.25 5.93 11.71
C ALA A 80 -6.60 5.91 10.96
N ILE A 81 -6.65 5.32 9.77
CA ILE A 81 -7.89 5.18 9.00
C ILE A 81 -8.88 4.28 9.77
N ALA A 82 -8.44 3.10 10.20
CA ALA A 82 -9.24 2.19 11.03
C ALA A 82 -9.55 2.80 12.40
N ALA A 83 -8.57 3.44 13.05
CA ALA A 83 -8.75 4.01 14.38
C ALA A 83 -9.81 5.12 14.46
N ASN A 84 -10.13 5.77 13.33
CA ASN A 84 -11.04 6.91 13.28
C ASN A 84 -12.26 6.67 12.36
N ASP A 85 -12.48 5.44 11.88
CA ASP A 85 -13.54 5.08 10.93
C ASP A 85 -13.55 6.01 9.69
N TRP A 86 -12.37 6.33 9.17
CA TRP A 86 -12.24 7.20 7.99
C TRP A 86 -12.47 6.44 6.70
N VAL A 87 -12.81 7.18 5.65
CA VAL A 87 -13.17 6.63 4.34
C VAL A 87 -12.04 6.86 3.36
N VAL A 88 -11.51 5.78 2.81
CA VAL A 88 -10.64 5.79 1.62
C VAL A 88 -11.52 5.94 0.38
N LEU A 89 -11.23 6.94 -0.44
CA LEU A 89 -11.93 7.16 -1.70
C LEU A 89 -11.43 6.18 -2.78
N GLU A 90 -12.35 5.74 -3.63
CA GLU A 90 -12.03 4.87 -4.78
C GLU A 90 -11.26 5.68 -5.85
N ASP A 91 -10.16 5.14 -6.36
CA ASP A 91 -9.43 5.68 -7.51
C ASP A 91 -10.08 5.19 -8.82
N ASP A 92 -11.19 5.81 -9.19
CA ASP A 92 -12.02 5.38 -10.32
C ASP A 92 -11.39 5.62 -11.70
N GLU A 93 -10.34 6.45 -11.77
CA GLU A 93 -9.59 6.76 -12.97
C GLU A 93 -8.25 5.99 -13.04
N GLY A 94 -7.91 5.18 -12.03
CA GLY A 94 -6.71 4.34 -12.01
C GLY A 94 -5.42 5.17 -12.11
N LEU A 95 -5.37 6.29 -11.39
CA LEU A 95 -4.25 7.24 -11.44
C LEU A 95 -3.03 6.72 -10.68
N GLN A 96 -3.23 5.84 -9.71
CA GLN A 96 -2.17 5.13 -8.99
C GLN A 96 -1.96 3.73 -9.58
N GLY A 97 -0.70 3.31 -9.65
CA GLY A 97 -0.38 1.91 -9.97
C GLY A 97 -0.78 0.99 -8.83
N SER A 98 -1.11 -0.25 -9.16
CA SER A 98 -1.50 -1.25 -8.17
C SER A 98 -0.35 -1.59 -7.24
N GLU A 99 -0.56 -1.42 -5.93
CA GLU A 99 0.39 -1.81 -4.88
C GLU A 99 -0.14 -3.01 -4.10
N ASN A 100 -0.73 -3.99 -4.82
CA ASN A 100 -1.16 -5.23 -4.19
C ASN A 100 0.04 -5.93 -3.54
N ILE A 101 -0.16 -6.42 -2.32
CA ILE A 101 0.87 -7.19 -1.60
C ILE A 101 0.99 -8.55 -2.27
N VAL A 102 2.22 -8.94 -2.60
CA VAL A 102 2.57 -10.17 -3.30
C VAL A 102 3.82 -10.82 -2.69
N PRO A 103 3.86 -12.14 -2.45
CA PRO A 103 5.09 -12.82 -2.09
C PRO A 103 6.05 -12.91 -3.29
N LEU A 104 7.25 -12.35 -3.15
CA LEU A 104 8.38 -12.62 -4.03
C LEU A 104 9.21 -13.75 -3.42
N VAL A 105 9.47 -14.81 -4.17
CA VAL A 105 10.14 -16.01 -3.65
C VAL A 105 11.28 -16.48 -4.54
N ARG A 106 12.21 -17.23 -3.95
CA ARG A 106 13.22 -18.01 -4.67
C ARG A 106 12.67 -19.38 -5.03
N SER A 107 12.44 -19.64 -6.33
CA SER A 107 11.76 -20.84 -6.82
C SER A 107 12.45 -22.15 -6.42
N GLU A 108 13.77 -22.17 -6.22
CA GLU A 108 14.47 -23.39 -5.78
C GLU A 108 14.32 -23.70 -4.28
N ALA A 109 13.90 -22.72 -3.48
CA ALA A 109 13.78 -22.82 -2.03
C ALA A 109 12.35 -23.11 -1.60
N VAL A 110 11.39 -22.45 -2.27
CA VAL A 110 9.96 -22.54 -1.97
C VAL A 110 9.36 -23.66 -2.82
N ASP A 111 9.00 -24.77 -2.17
CA ASP A 111 8.29 -25.87 -2.82
C ASP A 111 6.78 -25.58 -2.97
N GLU A 112 6.07 -26.47 -3.68
CA GLU A 112 4.63 -26.32 -3.91
C GLU A 112 3.82 -26.17 -2.61
N GLY A 113 4.22 -26.86 -1.54
CA GLY A 113 3.55 -26.77 -0.24
C GLY A 113 3.76 -25.41 0.44
N ALA A 114 4.98 -24.87 0.38
CA ALA A 114 5.27 -23.55 0.92
C ALA A 114 4.55 -22.45 0.11
N ALA A 115 4.50 -22.60 -1.22
CA ALA A 115 3.75 -21.68 -2.08
C ALA A 115 2.24 -21.71 -1.78
N GLU A 116 1.65 -22.89 -1.57
CA GLU A 116 0.23 -23.04 -1.20
C GLU A 116 -0.09 -22.34 0.12
N VAL A 117 0.80 -22.46 1.12
CA VAL A 117 0.65 -21.76 2.41
C VAL A 117 0.67 -20.24 2.22
N LEU A 118 1.63 -19.72 1.45
CA LEU A 118 1.75 -18.28 1.18
C LEU A 118 0.55 -17.75 0.40
N ASN A 119 0.07 -18.48 -0.61
CA ASN A 119 -1.13 -18.12 -1.36
C ASN A 119 -2.39 -18.16 -0.49
N GLY A 120 -2.48 -19.10 0.45
CA GLY A 120 -3.56 -19.15 1.43
C GLY A 120 -3.63 -17.90 2.30
N VAL A 121 -2.48 -17.33 2.67
CA VAL A 121 -2.41 -16.03 3.36
C VAL A 121 -2.87 -14.90 2.43
N SER A 122 -2.33 -14.82 1.21
CA SER A 122 -2.72 -13.79 0.22
C SER A 122 -4.23 -13.76 -0.06
N ALA A 123 -4.85 -14.94 -0.17
CA ALA A 123 -6.28 -15.07 -0.49
C ALA A 123 -7.21 -14.44 0.56
N GLU A 124 -6.79 -14.41 1.83
CA GLU A 124 -7.58 -13.91 2.96
C GLU A 124 -7.28 -12.45 3.31
N LEU A 125 -6.18 -11.89 2.81
CA LEU A 125 -5.68 -10.58 3.21
C LEU A 125 -6.35 -9.46 2.40
N THR A 126 -7.05 -8.57 3.11
CA THR A 126 -7.70 -7.37 2.55
C THR A 126 -7.02 -6.08 3.03
N THR A 127 -7.24 -4.95 2.35
CA THR A 127 -6.67 -3.66 2.76
C THR A 127 -7.15 -3.26 4.16
N GLU A 128 -8.42 -3.52 4.48
CA GLU A 128 -8.98 -3.26 5.81
C GLU A 128 -8.31 -4.10 6.89
N ASP A 129 -8.00 -5.37 6.60
CA ASP A 129 -7.24 -6.22 7.51
C ASP A 129 -5.87 -5.58 7.79
N VAL A 130 -5.12 -5.21 6.75
CA VAL A 130 -3.78 -4.62 6.90
C VAL A 130 -3.81 -3.29 7.68
N THR A 131 -4.82 -2.44 7.45
CA THR A 131 -5.00 -1.20 8.21
C THR A 131 -5.18 -1.48 9.71
N GLU A 132 -5.99 -2.46 10.10
CA GLU A 132 -6.16 -2.81 11.51
C GLU A 132 -4.88 -3.42 12.11
N LEU A 133 -4.16 -4.25 11.35
CA LEU A 133 -2.88 -4.82 11.79
C LEU A 133 -1.83 -3.72 12.04
N ASN A 134 -1.70 -2.78 11.11
CA ASN A 134 -0.83 -1.62 11.27
C ASN A 134 -1.24 -0.78 12.48
N ARG A 135 -2.55 -0.54 12.69
CA ARG A 135 -3.06 0.19 13.87
C ARG A 135 -2.62 -0.46 15.19
N ARG A 136 -2.71 -1.79 15.30
CA ARG A 136 -2.29 -2.51 16.52
C ARG A 136 -0.80 -2.31 16.83
N VAL A 137 0.06 -2.32 15.82
CA VAL A 137 1.50 -2.10 16.04
C VAL A 137 1.81 -0.61 16.24
N ASP A 138 1.29 0.26 15.39
CA ASP A 138 1.63 1.68 15.41
C ASP A 138 0.98 2.45 16.56
N ASP A 139 -0.25 2.13 16.94
CA ASP A 139 -0.97 2.84 18.00
C ASP A 139 -0.92 2.08 19.32
N ASP A 140 -1.27 0.79 19.32
CA ASP A 140 -1.33 -0.04 20.54
C ASP A 140 0.05 -0.56 20.97
N LYS A 141 1.07 -0.41 20.12
CA LYS A 141 2.46 -0.83 20.36
C LYS A 141 2.58 -2.33 20.60
N GLU A 142 1.70 -3.11 19.98
CA GLU A 142 1.80 -4.55 19.95
C GLU A 142 3.01 -5.02 19.12
N ASP A 143 3.49 -6.22 19.42
CA ASP A 143 4.60 -6.84 18.70
C ASP A 143 4.11 -7.37 17.32
N PRO A 144 4.81 -7.06 16.21
CA PRO A 144 4.38 -7.48 14.87
C PRO A 144 4.15 -8.99 14.72
N ALA A 145 4.99 -9.82 15.34
CA ALA A 145 4.84 -11.27 15.27
C ALA A 145 3.60 -11.75 16.03
N THR A 146 3.30 -11.13 17.17
CA THR A 146 2.07 -11.39 17.91
C THR A 146 0.83 -11.00 17.10
N VAL A 147 0.84 -9.80 16.49
CA VAL A 147 -0.26 -9.30 15.65
C VAL A 147 -0.50 -10.22 14.44
N ALA A 148 0.57 -10.62 13.76
CA ALA A 148 0.51 -11.54 12.62
C ALA A 148 -0.06 -12.90 13.02
N ARG A 149 0.41 -13.48 14.13
CA ARG A 149 -0.08 -14.76 14.64
C ARG A 149 -1.56 -14.71 15.01
N ASP A 150 -1.99 -13.69 15.74
CA ASP A 150 -3.39 -13.54 16.15
C ASP A 150 -4.32 -13.45 14.93
N TYR A 151 -3.89 -12.76 13.87
CA TYR A 151 -4.62 -12.68 12.62
C TYR A 151 -4.79 -14.05 11.97
N LEU A 152 -3.70 -14.82 11.85
CA LEU A 152 -3.73 -16.16 11.27
C LEU A 152 -4.60 -17.12 12.11
N GLU A 153 -4.52 -17.07 13.44
CA GLU A 153 -5.40 -17.83 14.34
C GLU A 153 -6.87 -17.46 14.11
N GLY A 154 -7.17 -16.16 13.97
CA GLY A 154 -8.54 -15.67 13.69
C GLY A 154 -9.11 -16.11 12.34
N LYS A 155 -8.24 -16.28 11.33
CA LYS A 155 -8.60 -16.78 9.99
C LYS A 155 -8.57 -18.32 9.89
N GLY A 156 -8.11 -19.03 10.92
CA GLY A 156 -7.96 -20.48 10.90
C GLY A 156 -6.78 -20.98 10.06
N LEU A 157 -5.80 -20.11 9.77
CA LEU A 157 -4.66 -20.40 8.89
C LEU A 157 -3.48 -21.07 9.62
N LEU A 158 -3.62 -21.38 10.92
CA LEU A 158 -2.63 -22.13 11.69
C LEU A 158 -3.06 -23.57 11.99
N GLU A 159 -4.19 -24.03 11.46
CA GLU A 159 -4.63 -25.42 11.65
C GLU A 159 -3.83 -26.35 10.73
N GLU A 160 -3.29 -27.44 11.30
CA GLU A 160 -2.46 -28.39 10.56
C GLU A 160 -3.28 -29.20 9.54
N GLU A 161 -3.46 -28.66 8.34
CA GLU A 161 -3.96 -29.43 7.20
C GLU A 161 -2.79 -30.18 6.52
N SER A 162 -2.24 -31.18 7.21
CA SER A 162 -1.47 -32.27 6.60
C SER A 162 -0.30 -31.90 5.64
N SER A 163 0.45 -30.81 5.87
CA SER A 163 1.68 -30.57 5.12
C SER A 163 2.87 -31.26 5.80
N GLU A 164 3.52 -32.18 5.07
CA GLU A 164 4.81 -32.76 5.43
C GLU A 164 5.96 -31.78 5.10
N GLY A 165 5.76 -30.48 5.34
CA GLY A 165 6.72 -29.43 5.03
C GLY A 165 8.08 -29.75 5.66
N SER A 166 9.14 -29.71 4.86
CA SER A 166 10.49 -30.01 5.34
C SER A 166 11.50 -29.12 4.62
N GLY A 167 12.25 -28.32 5.38
CA GLY A 167 13.20 -27.37 4.81
C GLY A 167 13.40 -26.18 5.73
N SER A 168 14.53 -25.50 5.56
CA SER A 168 14.79 -24.23 6.24
C SER A 168 14.53 -23.08 5.26
N LEU A 169 13.73 -22.11 5.67
CA LEU A 169 13.37 -20.93 4.88
C LEU A 169 13.73 -19.65 5.64
N THR A 170 14.09 -18.60 4.91
CA THR A 170 14.44 -17.28 5.43
C THR A 170 13.52 -16.24 4.83
N VAL A 171 12.67 -15.64 5.66
CA VAL A 171 11.78 -14.54 5.27
C VAL A 171 12.48 -13.23 5.59
N GLY A 172 12.61 -12.33 4.60
CA GLY A 172 13.13 -10.98 4.81
C GLY A 172 12.03 -9.94 4.89
N THR A 173 12.26 -8.87 5.65
CA THR A 173 11.32 -7.73 5.74
C THR A 173 12.03 -6.40 5.48
N PHE A 174 11.27 -5.44 4.97
CA PHE A 174 11.69 -4.05 4.91
C PHE A 174 11.65 -3.39 6.29
N ASN A 175 12.17 -2.16 6.39
CA ASN A 175 12.27 -1.41 7.65
C ASN A 175 11.01 -0.58 7.99
N PHE A 176 9.82 -1.13 7.75
CA PHE A 176 8.56 -0.48 8.09
C PHE A 176 7.52 -1.49 8.60
N THR A 177 6.62 -1.01 9.46
CA THR A 177 5.67 -1.81 10.26
C THR A 177 4.97 -2.90 9.44
N GLU A 178 4.31 -2.52 8.35
CA GLU A 178 3.52 -3.45 7.54
C GLU A 178 4.35 -4.62 7.00
N SER A 179 5.53 -4.34 6.41
CA SER A 179 6.41 -5.40 5.91
C SER A 179 6.88 -6.35 7.01
N GLN A 180 7.07 -5.85 8.24
CA GLN A 180 7.40 -6.70 9.38
C GLN A 180 6.24 -7.62 9.73
N ILE A 181 5.02 -7.08 9.83
CA ILE A 181 3.81 -7.88 10.09
C ILE A 181 3.64 -8.95 9.01
N LEU A 182 3.73 -8.60 7.73
CA LEU A 182 3.58 -9.53 6.61
C LEU A 182 4.66 -10.61 6.61
N GLY A 183 5.92 -10.27 6.86
CA GLY A 183 7.00 -11.25 6.94
C GLY A 183 6.82 -12.23 8.10
N HIS A 184 6.42 -11.74 9.28
CA HIS A 184 6.10 -12.61 10.40
C HIS A 184 4.84 -13.46 10.12
N MET A 185 3.86 -12.93 9.38
CA MET A 185 2.67 -13.66 8.96
C MET A 185 3.04 -14.85 8.06
N TYR A 186 3.87 -14.63 7.04
CA TYR A 186 4.40 -15.70 6.20
C TYR A 186 5.17 -16.73 7.02
N ALA A 187 6.03 -16.28 7.94
CA ALA A 187 6.83 -17.17 8.76
C ALA A 187 5.98 -18.03 9.71
N GLU A 188 4.98 -17.47 10.38
CA GLU A 188 4.10 -18.22 11.29
C GLU A 188 3.23 -19.24 10.53
N ALA A 189 2.68 -18.85 9.37
CA ALA A 189 1.91 -19.78 8.53
C ALA A 189 2.78 -20.96 8.05
N LEU A 190 3.99 -20.68 7.57
CA LEU A 190 4.94 -21.71 7.14
C LEU A 190 5.42 -22.59 8.30
N ARG A 191 5.63 -22.02 9.51
CA ARG A 191 5.97 -22.81 10.69
C ARG A 191 4.84 -23.75 11.10
N ALA A 192 3.59 -23.30 11.04
CA ALA A 192 2.43 -24.15 11.29
C ALA A 192 2.33 -25.29 10.26
N ALA A 193 2.81 -25.05 9.03
CA ALA A 193 2.92 -26.05 7.96
C ALA A 193 4.16 -26.98 8.07
N GLY A 194 5.01 -26.82 9.09
CA GLY A 194 6.14 -27.73 9.38
C GLY A 194 7.52 -27.27 8.88
N TYR A 195 7.62 -26.10 8.25
CA TYR A 195 8.91 -25.55 7.79
C TYR A 195 9.71 -24.92 8.95
N ASP A 196 11.04 -24.98 8.87
CA ASP A 196 11.93 -24.28 9.81
C ASP A 196 12.23 -22.87 9.30
N VAL A 197 11.48 -21.88 9.78
CA VAL A 197 11.55 -20.52 9.23
C VAL A 197 12.33 -19.57 10.13
N THR A 198 13.28 -18.86 9.56
CA THR A 198 13.98 -17.71 10.16
C THR A 198 13.44 -16.41 9.56
N VAL A 199 13.29 -15.37 10.37
CA VAL A 199 12.94 -14.03 9.89
C VAL A 199 14.17 -13.12 10.01
N GLU A 200 14.62 -12.55 8.90
CA GLU A 200 15.60 -11.47 8.85
C GLU A 200 14.88 -10.13 8.76
N ASP A 201 14.69 -9.50 9.92
CA ASP A 201 13.85 -8.31 10.06
C ASP A 201 14.60 -7.00 9.74
N ASN A 202 13.84 -5.97 9.35
CA ASN A 202 14.27 -4.58 9.32
C ASN A 202 15.48 -4.31 8.38
N LEU A 203 15.46 -4.89 7.17
CA LEU A 203 16.61 -4.87 6.25
C LEU A 203 16.83 -3.53 5.53
N GLY A 204 15.83 -2.67 5.47
CA GLY A 204 15.97 -1.34 4.88
C GLY A 204 15.69 -1.29 3.39
N SER A 205 16.64 -0.77 2.60
CA SER A 205 16.43 -0.45 1.18
C SER A 205 16.22 -1.70 0.30
N ARG A 206 15.20 -1.64 -0.57
CA ARG A 206 14.97 -2.62 -1.65
C ARG A 206 16.20 -2.80 -2.53
N GLU A 207 16.60 -1.72 -3.21
CA GLU A 207 17.72 -1.70 -4.15
C GLU A 207 19.04 -2.18 -3.54
N GLN A 208 19.38 -1.70 -2.33
CA GLN A 208 20.72 -1.87 -1.79
C GLN A 208 20.88 -3.09 -0.89
N VAL A 209 19.77 -3.63 -0.36
CA VAL A 209 19.82 -4.69 0.65
C VAL A 209 18.91 -5.85 0.29
N VAL A 210 17.60 -5.62 0.17
CA VAL A 210 16.62 -6.71 0.11
C VAL A 210 16.68 -7.45 -1.22
N PHE A 211 16.64 -6.73 -2.35
CA PHE A 211 16.65 -7.36 -3.67
C PHE A 211 17.95 -8.13 -3.95
N PRO A 212 19.15 -7.58 -3.67
CA PRO A 212 20.40 -8.36 -3.76
C PRO A 212 20.45 -9.55 -2.79
N ALA A 213 19.77 -9.49 -1.65
CA ALA A 213 19.77 -10.57 -0.67
C ALA A 213 18.87 -11.75 -1.08
N ILE A 214 17.71 -11.49 -1.69
CA ILE A 214 16.87 -12.57 -2.24
C ILE A 214 17.48 -13.15 -3.52
N GLU A 215 18.00 -12.31 -4.42
CA GLU A 215 18.70 -12.76 -5.64
C GLU A 215 19.95 -13.58 -5.30
N GLY A 216 20.70 -13.17 -4.26
CA GLY A 216 21.90 -13.87 -3.79
C GLY A 216 21.64 -15.09 -2.90
N GLY A 217 20.37 -15.43 -2.65
CA GLY A 217 19.95 -16.60 -1.88
C GLY A 217 20.16 -16.51 -0.36
N ARG A 218 20.33 -15.30 0.17
CA ARG A 218 20.30 -15.05 1.63
C ARG A 218 18.86 -15.03 2.15
N LEU A 219 17.92 -14.55 1.34
CA LEU A 219 16.50 -14.59 1.60
C LEU A 219 15.85 -15.58 0.63
N ASP A 220 14.77 -16.20 1.09
CA ASP A 220 13.95 -17.11 0.29
C ASP A 220 12.62 -16.46 -0.08
N ILE A 221 12.08 -15.61 0.80
CA ILE A 221 10.73 -15.02 0.68
C ILE A 221 10.79 -13.56 1.15
N VAL A 222 10.13 -12.65 0.42
CA VAL A 222 9.93 -11.24 0.82
C VAL A 222 8.50 -10.82 0.48
N PRO A 223 7.76 -10.13 1.37
CA PRO A 223 6.53 -9.45 1.01
C PRO A 223 6.87 -8.21 0.16
N GLU A 224 6.47 -8.22 -1.10
CA GLU A 224 6.64 -7.13 -2.07
C GLU A 224 5.30 -6.51 -2.46
N TYR A 225 5.39 -5.40 -3.19
CA TYR A 225 4.26 -4.60 -3.67
C TYR A 225 4.43 -4.40 -5.17
N ILE A 226 3.38 -4.69 -5.96
CA ILE A 226 3.47 -4.82 -7.42
C ILE A 226 4.11 -3.59 -8.08
N GLN A 227 3.51 -2.41 -7.98
CA GLN A 227 4.01 -1.23 -8.69
C GLN A 227 5.40 -0.83 -8.18
N SER A 228 5.65 -0.89 -6.88
CA SER A 228 6.96 -0.58 -6.31
C SER A 228 8.08 -1.53 -6.77
N LEU A 229 7.77 -2.83 -6.90
CA LEU A 229 8.70 -3.82 -7.44
C LEU A 229 8.90 -3.63 -8.95
N LEU A 230 7.82 -3.35 -9.69
CA LEU A 230 7.90 -3.06 -11.12
C LEU A 230 8.79 -1.86 -11.40
N VAL A 231 8.63 -0.75 -10.66
CA VAL A 231 9.47 0.45 -10.80
C VAL A 231 10.94 0.18 -10.44
N HIS A 232 11.21 -0.76 -9.53
CA HIS A 232 12.58 -1.18 -9.25
C HIS A 232 13.21 -1.92 -10.44
N LEU A 233 12.45 -2.77 -11.12
CA LEU A 233 12.91 -3.56 -12.28
C LEU A 233 12.93 -2.73 -13.59
N ASP A 234 12.00 -1.80 -13.74
CA ASP A 234 11.84 -0.87 -14.85
C ASP A 234 11.59 0.55 -14.30
N PRO A 235 12.64 1.37 -14.11
CA PRO A 235 12.52 2.73 -13.58
C PRO A 235 11.62 3.67 -14.38
N ASP A 236 11.30 3.33 -15.63
CA ASP A 236 10.43 4.10 -16.51
C ASP A 236 8.98 3.56 -16.54
N ALA A 237 8.66 2.56 -15.70
CA ALA A 237 7.33 1.96 -15.67
C ALA A 237 6.24 2.97 -15.26
N GLU A 238 5.20 3.05 -16.08
CA GLU A 238 3.97 3.78 -15.76
C GLU A 238 3.10 2.99 -14.76
N SER A 239 2.07 3.63 -14.21
CA SER A 239 1.05 2.98 -13.38
C SER A 239 0.33 1.87 -14.17
N VAL A 240 0.26 0.67 -13.61
CA VAL A 240 -0.41 -0.48 -14.25
C VAL A 240 -1.45 -1.12 -13.34
N SER A 241 -2.35 -1.92 -13.93
CA SER A 241 -3.26 -2.77 -13.16
C SER A 241 -2.48 -3.88 -12.43
N PRO A 242 -3.08 -4.54 -11.42
CA PRO A 242 -2.42 -5.66 -10.74
C PRO A 242 -2.00 -6.76 -11.72
N GLU A 243 -2.88 -7.13 -12.65
CA GLU A 243 -2.63 -8.20 -13.62
C GLU A 243 -1.51 -7.84 -14.59
N GLU A 244 -1.54 -6.63 -15.16
CA GLU A 244 -0.47 -6.17 -16.04
C GLU A 244 0.85 -6.02 -15.28
N GLY A 245 0.81 -5.57 -14.02
CA GLY A 245 1.98 -5.46 -13.17
C GLY A 245 2.65 -6.82 -12.92
N VAL A 246 1.87 -7.85 -12.56
CA VAL A 246 2.40 -9.22 -12.40
C VAL A 246 3.02 -9.71 -13.70
N GLU A 247 2.30 -9.63 -14.82
CA GLU A 247 2.80 -10.08 -16.12
C GLU A 247 4.14 -9.41 -16.48
N ARG A 248 4.25 -8.09 -16.28
CA ARG A 248 5.47 -7.34 -16.57
C ARG A 248 6.62 -7.68 -15.61
N ILE A 249 6.32 -7.89 -14.32
CA ILE A 249 7.35 -8.28 -13.34
C ILE A 249 7.89 -9.67 -13.69
N GLU A 250 7.04 -10.64 -14.01
CA GLU A 250 7.46 -11.99 -14.40
C GLU A 250 8.39 -12.00 -15.62
N GLU A 251 8.19 -11.09 -16.59
CA GLU A 251 9.08 -10.92 -17.74
C GLU A 251 10.45 -10.30 -17.39
N LEU A 252 10.52 -9.52 -16.31
CA LEU A 252 11.69 -8.75 -15.91
C LEU A 252 12.48 -9.38 -14.74
N LEU A 253 11.88 -10.32 -14.01
CA LEU A 253 12.50 -10.94 -12.85
C LEU A 253 13.78 -11.71 -13.25
N PRO A 254 14.84 -11.63 -12.43
CA PRO A 254 16.00 -12.48 -12.56
C PRO A 254 15.64 -13.97 -12.52
N GLU A 255 16.43 -14.80 -13.21
CA GLU A 255 16.25 -16.26 -13.19
C GLU A 255 16.31 -16.80 -11.76
N GLY A 256 15.33 -17.62 -11.38
CA GLY A 256 15.23 -18.22 -10.05
C GLY A 256 14.39 -17.44 -9.04
N LEU A 257 13.85 -16.28 -9.42
CA LEU A 257 12.83 -15.57 -8.66
C LEU A 257 11.46 -15.71 -9.34
N GLU A 258 10.41 -15.75 -8.54
CA GLU A 258 9.03 -15.78 -9.01
C GLU A 258 8.11 -15.00 -8.07
N LEU A 259 7.02 -14.47 -8.62
CA LEU A 259 5.90 -13.97 -7.82
C LEU A 259 4.93 -15.11 -7.54
N LEU A 260 4.40 -15.12 -6.33
CA LEU A 260 3.22 -15.93 -5.98
C LEU A 260 1.93 -15.12 -6.18
N GLU A 261 0.80 -15.62 -5.68
CA GLU A 261 -0.49 -14.97 -5.90
C GLU A 261 -0.59 -13.65 -5.12
N PRO A 262 -0.97 -12.53 -5.77
CA PRO A 262 -1.19 -11.28 -5.09
C PRO A 262 -2.45 -11.32 -4.22
N SER A 263 -2.40 -10.67 -3.08
CA SER A 263 -3.56 -10.48 -2.20
C SER A 263 -4.52 -9.42 -2.75
N GLN A 264 -5.72 -9.31 -2.15
CA GLN A 264 -6.61 -8.17 -2.42
C GLN A 264 -6.14 -6.88 -1.73
N ALA A 265 -5.32 -7.00 -0.69
CA ALA A 265 -4.78 -5.89 0.05
C ALA A 265 -3.82 -5.05 -0.79
N GLN A 266 -3.93 -3.73 -0.68
CA GLN A 266 -3.12 -2.75 -1.39
C GLN A 266 -2.59 -1.68 -0.43
N ASP A 267 -1.29 -1.39 -0.53
CA ASP A 267 -0.63 -0.25 0.13
C ASP A 267 -0.30 0.84 -0.90
N GLN A 268 -1.33 1.60 -1.29
CA GLN A 268 -1.23 2.64 -2.30
C GLN A 268 -1.52 4.01 -1.71
N ASN A 269 -1.11 5.07 -2.43
CA ASN A 269 -1.56 6.42 -2.12
C ASN A 269 -3.09 6.51 -2.25
N ALA A 270 -3.73 7.05 -1.23
CA ALA A 270 -5.16 7.15 -1.10
C ALA A 270 -5.58 8.56 -0.69
N LEU A 271 -6.67 9.03 -1.31
CA LEU A 271 -7.40 10.18 -0.80
C LEU A 271 -8.32 9.72 0.32
N VAL A 272 -8.14 10.29 1.50
CA VAL A 272 -8.84 9.91 2.73
C VAL A 272 -9.65 11.08 3.25
N VAL A 273 -10.89 10.80 3.62
CA VAL A 273 -11.81 11.77 4.22
C VAL A 273 -12.39 11.22 5.51
N THR A 274 -12.91 12.11 6.37
CA THR A 274 -13.70 11.67 7.52
C THR A 274 -15.04 11.10 7.06
N ALA A 275 -15.67 10.23 7.85
CA ALA A 275 -17.01 9.74 7.57
C ALA A 275 -18.04 10.87 7.44
N GLU A 276 -17.92 11.93 8.25
CA GLU A 276 -18.76 13.13 8.14
C GLU A 276 -18.60 13.84 6.79
N THR A 277 -17.36 14.01 6.32
CA THR A 277 -17.07 14.60 5.01
C THR A 277 -17.63 13.72 3.88
N ALA A 278 -17.45 12.40 3.95
CA ALA A 278 -18.00 11.47 2.97
C ALA A 278 -19.53 11.58 2.89
N GLU A 279 -20.23 11.56 4.04
CA GLU A 279 -21.69 11.68 4.09
C GLU A 279 -22.15 13.05 3.54
N LYS A 280 -21.48 14.14 3.94
CA LYS A 280 -21.81 15.50 3.52
C LYS A 280 -21.77 15.67 2.01
N TYR A 281 -20.79 15.06 1.35
CA TYR A 281 -20.58 15.20 -0.10
C TYR A 281 -21.08 14.01 -0.92
N GLY A 282 -21.58 12.95 -0.29
CA GLY A 282 -22.10 11.75 -0.94
C GLY A 282 -21.03 10.94 -1.66
N LEU A 283 -19.86 10.84 -1.04
CA LEU A 283 -18.68 10.08 -1.51
C LEU A 283 -18.79 8.60 -1.12
#